data_AF-A0A939WRJ0-F1
#
_entry.id   AF-A0A939WRJ0-F1
#
_cell.length_a   1.000
_cell.length_b   1.000
_cell.length_c   1.000
_cell.angle_alpha   90.00
_cell.angle_beta   90.00
_cell.angle_gamma   90.00
#
_symmetry.space_group_name_H-M   'P 1'
#
loop_
_entity.id
_entity.type
_entity.pdbx_description
1 polymer ?
#
loop_
_entity_poly.entity_id
_entity_poly.type
_entity_poly.pdbx_seq_one_letter_code
_entity_poly.pdbx_strand_id
1 'polypeptide(L)'
;MKKALVVALATALSLCASAGEGIVLEIDPQAIVEILPLATEALAIQQRAMEREAKHAVELKKKGIAEVPPCGSERYVIDTPAFGGFSFDDWGELYIDRRFVTDEEMKTIKKIEAWIAKWFPEQTKKRTTKPRKSAGGAGLPVFRGFEDKRYQAHDELIAKLVAAFNADKKGWTGGTPEQAAKVGDLTPALVKAHMIEESGGNGPRSKAAWAVDPLQVNVPGDWGVEKELVGLTKPTKRNEGSLENNVRAAIKYLSRKGFGASARPAASRPKGFFDGWLDALRRYNGRRDRTDTDRYYSDEYADKIMKRAKDPDAFVPIEIKLAK
;
A
#
# COMPACT_ATOMS: atom_id res chain seq x y z
N MET A 1 28.36 -29.89 32.01
CA MET A 1 28.78 -29.79 30.60
C MET A 1 27.90 -30.70 29.75
N LYS A 2 26.87 -30.15 29.11
CA LYS A 2 25.99 -30.89 28.18
C LYS A 2 26.65 -30.86 26.81
N LYS A 3 26.89 -32.02 26.22
CA LYS A 3 27.54 -32.20 24.91
C LYS A 3 26.61 -31.67 23.81
N ALA A 4 27.10 -30.72 23.03
CA ALA A 4 26.46 -30.25 21.81
C ALA A 4 26.54 -31.36 20.75
N LEU A 5 25.39 -31.71 20.17
CA LEU A 5 25.32 -32.61 19.03
C LEU A 5 25.47 -31.75 17.77
N VAL A 6 26.67 -31.77 17.18
CA VAL A 6 26.94 -31.17 15.87
C VAL A 6 26.46 -32.18 14.82
N VAL A 7 25.33 -31.90 14.17
CA VAL A 7 24.91 -32.61 12.97
C VAL A 7 25.22 -31.72 11.77
N ALA A 8 26.37 -31.98 11.15
CA ALA A 8 26.70 -31.45 9.84
C ALA A 8 26.14 -32.41 8.78
N LEU A 9 25.16 -31.97 8.00
CA LEU A 9 24.84 -32.59 6.73
C LEU A 9 24.58 -31.49 5.70
N ALA A 10 25.52 -31.36 4.76
CA ALA A 10 25.45 -30.46 3.64
C ALA A 10 24.45 -30.98 2.61
N THR A 11 23.49 -30.13 2.22
CA THR A 11 22.77 -30.30 0.96
C THR A 11 22.53 -28.93 0.34
N ALA A 12 23.32 -28.64 -0.69
CA ALA A 12 23.17 -27.47 -1.53
C ALA A 12 21.91 -27.60 -2.38
N LEU A 13 21.05 -26.58 -2.40
CA LEU A 13 20.14 -26.32 -3.51
C LEU A 13 19.67 -24.86 -3.56
N SER A 14 19.91 -24.28 -4.73
CA SER A 14 19.31 -23.10 -5.34
C SER A 14 19.85 -21.71 -4.98
N LEU A 15 20.67 -21.20 -5.91
CA LEU A 15 20.88 -19.78 -6.17
C LEU A 15 19.59 -19.15 -6.73
N CYS A 16 19.04 -18.19 -6.00
CA CYS A 16 18.54 -16.95 -6.61
C CYS A 16 19.22 -15.78 -5.89
N ALA A 17 20.17 -15.16 -6.58
CA ALA A 17 20.93 -14.04 -6.08
C ALA A 17 20.08 -12.76 -6.07
N SER A 18 19.68 -12.34 -4.86
CA SER A 18 19.70 -10.95 -4.43
C SER A 18 19.47 -10.87 -2.90
N ALA A 19 20.36 -11.46 -2.12
CA ALA A 19 20.26 -11.43 -0.66
C ALA A 19 21.42 -10.61 -0.10
N GLY A 20 21.12 -9.57 0.66
CA GLY A 20 22.10 -8.99 1.58
C GLY A 20 22.55 -10.05 2.58
N GLU A 21 23.70 -9.84 3.21
CA GLU A 21 24.26 -10.73 4.25
C GLU A 21 23.27 -10.91 5.41
N GLY A 22 22.38 -11.90 5.29
CA GLY A 22 21.42 -12.25 6.33
C GLY A 22 22.13 -12.86 7.53
N ILE A 23 21.69 -12.50 8.75
CA ILE A 23 22.22 -13.10 9.97
C ILE A 23 21.56 -14.47 10.17
N VAL A 24 22.38 -15.54 10.17
CA VAL A 24 21.93 -16.90 10.49
C VAL A 24 21.77 -17.02 12.01
N LEU A 25 20.62 -17.53 12.46
CA LEU A 25 20.28 -17.68 13.89
C LEU A 25 20.40 -19.13 14.35
N GLU A 26 21.00 -19.35 15.52
CA GLU A 26 20.91 -20.63 16.21
C GLU A 26 19.50 -20.82 16.81
N ILE A 27 18.99 -22.06 16.76
CA ILE A 27 17.61 -22.38 17.12
C ILE A 27 17.59 -23.31 18.33
N ASP A 28 16.81 -22.95 19.34
CA ASP A 28 16.54 -23.82 20.48
C ASP A 28 15.87 -25.14 20.03
N PRO A 29 16.32 -26.31 20.49
CA PRO A 29 15.70 -27.60 20.14
C PRO A 29 14.19 -27.68 20.40
N GLN A 30 13.69 -27.02 21.45
CA GLN A 30 12.26 -26.93 21.72
C GLN A 30 11.53 -26.09 20.68
N ALA A 31 12.16 -25.02 20.20
CA ALA A 31 11.62 -24.21 19.11
C ALA A 31 11.47 -25.03 17.81
N ILE A 32 12.44 -25.92 17.52
CA ILE A 32 12.40 -26.84 16.37
C ILE A 32 11.18 -27.77 16.44
N VAL A 33 10.91 -28.35 17.61
CA VAL A 33 9.74 -29.24 17.79
C VAL A 33 8.43 -28.50 17.57
N GLU A 34 8.32 -27.25 18.04
CA GLU A 34 7.11 -26.45 17.88
C GLU A 34 6.87 -25.98 16.44
N ILE A 35 7.93 -25.65 15.69
CA ILE A 35 7.80 -25.16 14.32
C ILE A 35 7.65 -26.28 13.30
N LEU A 36 8.08 -27.51 13.61
CA LEU A 36 8.05 -28.66 12.70
C LEU A 36 6.76 -28.78 11.86
N PRO A 37 5.54 -28.78 12.45
CA PRO A 37 4.30 -28.91 11.68
C PRO A 37 4.01 -27.69 10.80
N LEU A 38 4.54 -26.52 11.15
CA LEU A 38 4.34 -25.26 10.43
C LEU A 38 5.43 -24.99 9.39
N ALA A 39 6.65 -25.49 9.59
CA ALA A 39 7.82 -25.23 8.75
C ALA A 39 7.63 -25.82 7.34
N THR A 40 7.18 -27.07 7.25
CA THR A 40 6.88 -27.70 5.96
C THR A 40 5.79 -26.94 5.20
N GLU A 41 4.77 -26.46 5.91
CA GLU A 41 3.71 -25.66 5.31
C GLU A 41 4.22 -24.28 4.86
N ALA A 42 5.10 -23.66 5.65
CA ALA A 42 5.75 -22.39 5.34
C ALA A 42 6.52 -22.45 4.01
N LEU A 43 7.37 -23.46 3.84
CA LEU A 43 8.12 -23.68 2.61
C LEU A 43 7.18 -23.89 1.42
N ALA A 44 6.15 -24.70 1.62
CA ALA A 44 5.18 -24.97 0.57
C ALA A 44 4.43 -23.70 0.16
N ILE A 45 4.09 -22.84 1.13
CA ILE A 45 3.49 -21.52 0.87
C ILE A 45 4.47 -20.61 0.13
N GLN A 46 5.73 -20.56 0.57
CA GLN A 46 6.76 -19.73 -0.07
C GLN A 46 7.01 -20.17 -1.52
N GLN A 47 7.15 -21.47 -1.77
CA GLN A 47 7.30 -22.02 -3.11
C GLN A 47 6.08 -21.68 -4.00
N ARG A 48 4.85 -21.87 -3.49
CA ARG A 48 3.63 -21.50 -4.23
C ARG A 48 3.54 -20.00 -4.49
N ALA A 49 3.92 -19.16 -3.53
CA ALA A 49 3.95 -17.71 -3.67
C ALA A 49 4.97 -17.30 -4.73
N MET A 50 6.18 -17.85 -4.70
CA MET A 50 7.23 -17.62 -5.72
C MET A 50 6.79 -18.10 -7.11
N GLU A 51 6.09 -19.22 -7.22
CA GLU A 51 5.56 -19.69 -8.51
C GLU A 51 4.48 -18.74 -9.06
N ARG A 52 3.59 -18.24 -8.19
CA ARG A 52 2.56 -17.26 -8.56
C ARG A 52 3.20 -15.91 -8.91
N GLU A 53 4.23 -15.49 -8.18
CA GLU A 53 5.04 -14.31 -8.46
C GLU A 53 5.74 -14.43 -9.81
N ALA A 54 6.45 -15.53 -10.07
CA ALA A 54 7.13 -15.75 -11.34
C ALA A 54 6.15 -15.75 -12.52
N LYS A 55 4.98 -16.37 -12.37
CA LYS A 55 3.89 -16.30 -13.36
C LYS A 55 3.44 -14.86 -13.59
N HIS A 56 3.24 -14.09 -12.52
CA HIS A 56 2.86 -12.67 -12.60
C HIS A 56 3.94 -11.82 -13.27
N ALA A 57 5.22 -11.99 -12.90
CA ALA A 57 6.35 -11.27 -13.50
C ALA A 57 6.47 -11.55 -15.01
N VAL A 58 6.27 -12.80 -15.45
CA VAL A 58 6.22 -13.15 -16.88
C VAL A 58 5.06 -12.42 -17.58
N GLU A 59 3.89 -12.31 -16.95
CA GLU A 59 2.77 -11.55 -17.49
C GLU A 59 3.07 -10.06 -17.58
N LEU A 60 3.68 -9.46 -16.55
CA LEU A 60 4.07 -8.06 -16.53
C LEU A 60 5.06 -7.73 -17.65
N LYS A 61 6.08 -8.59 -17.81
CA LYS A 61 7.07 -8.46 -18.88
C LYS A 61 6.42 -8.51 -20.26
N LYS A 62 5.47 -9.43 -20.48
CA LYS A 62 4.70 -9.49 -21.74
C LYS A 62 3.89 -8.22 -22.01
N LYS A 63 3.46 -7.52 -20.95
CA LYS A 63 2.66 -6.29 -21.03
C LYS A 63 3.50 -5.01 -21.05
N GLY A 64 4.83 -5.11 -20.98
CA GLY A 64 5.72 -3.93 -20.88
C GLY A 64 5.53 -3.13 -19.57
N ILE A 65 4.97 -3.77 -18.54
CA ILE A 65 4.73 -3.14 -17.24
C ILE A 65 5.94 -3.42 -16.35
N ALA A 66 6.52 -2.36 -15.79
CA ALA A 66 7.58 -2.49 -14.81
C ALA A 66 7.00 -2.91 -13.45
N GLU A 67 7.43 -4.06 -12.93
CA GLU A 67 7.07 -4.51 -11.60
C GLU A 67 7.70 -3.62 -10.52
N VAL A 68 6.94 -3.37 -9.45
CA VAL A 68 7.50 -2.82 -8.22
C VAL A 68 7.62 -4.00 -7.25
N PRO A 69 8.84 -4.52 -6.99
CA PRO A 69 8.99 -5.52 -5.96
C PRO A 69 8.57 -4.92 -4.60
N PRO A 70 7.96 -5.70 -3.70
CA PRO A 70 7.74 -5.25 -2.34
C PRO A 70 9.10 -4.83 -1.76
N CYS A 71 9.14 -3.63 -1.18
CA CYS A 71 10.35 -3.20 -0.50
C CYS A 71 10.48 -3.99 0.80
N GLY A 72 11.42 -4.93 0.83
CA GLY A 72 11.85 -5.60 2.03
C GLY A 72 13.33 -5.93 1.88
N SER A 73 14.13 -5.51 2.84
CA SER A 73 15.47 -6.07 3.03
C SER A 73 15.29 -7.33 3.86
N GLU A 74 15.72 -8.48 3.35
CA GLU A 74 15.96 -9.65 4.19
C GLU A 74 16.93 -9.26 5.31
N ARG A 75 16.67 -9.70 6.54
CA ARG A 75 17.53 -9.35 7.70
C ARG A 75 17.98 -10.57 8.48
N TYR A 76 17.09 -11.53 8.69
CA TYR A 76 17.37 -12.73 9.47
C TYR A 76 16.99 -13.98 8.69
N VAL A 77 17.83 -15.00 8.76
CA VAL A 77 17.58 -16.30 8.13
C VAL A 77 17.59 -17.37 9.22
N ILE A 78 16.52 -18.15 9.27
CA ILE A 78 16.43 -19.35 10.11
C ILE A 78 16.78 -20.51 9.19
N ASP A 79 18.02 -21.01 9.26
CA ASP A 79 18.45 -22.17 8.49
C ASP A 79 18.27 -23.45 9.31
N THR A 80 17.40 -24.35 8.84
CA THR A 80 17.19 -25.66 9.47
C THR A 80 17.69 -26.77 8.54
N PRO A 81 18.59 -27.66 9.00
CA PRO A 81 19.06 -28.77 8.18
C PRO A 81 17.96 -29.70 7.66
N ALA A 82 16.80 -29.73 8.31
CA ALA A 82 15.70 -30.64 8.00
C ALA A 82 14.60 -30.03 7.12
N PHE A 83 14.45 -28.70 7.08
CA PHE A 83 13.32 -28.03 6.41
C PHE A 83 13.77 -26.80 5.61
N GLY A 84 15.05 -26.66 5.29
CA GLY A 84 15.57 -25.49 4.60
C GLY A 84 15.47 -24.21 5.44
N GLY A 85 15.77 -23.09 4.79
CA GLY A 85 15.79 -21.78 5.42
C GLY A 85 14.57 -20.93 5.09
N PHE A 86 14.05 -20.18 6.06
CA PHE A 86 13.12 -19.08 5.79
C PHE A 86 13.61 -17.78 6.43
N SER A 87 13.38 -16.69 5.70
CA SER A 87 13.86 -15.36 6.07
C SER A 87 12.76 -14.54 6.72
N PHE A 88 13.13 -13.64 7.62
CA PHE A 88 12.19 -12.72 8.26
C PHE A 88 12.84 -11.36 8.56
N ASP A 89 11.99 -10.35 8.77
CA ASP A 89 12.43 -8.98 9.06
C ASP A 89 12.54 -8.70 10.58
N ASP A 90 12.90 -7.47 10.96
CA ASP A 90 13.02 -7.10 12.38
C ASP A 90 11.67 -6.89 13.11
N TRP A 91 10.56 -7.13 12.42
CA TRP A 91 9.22 -7.25 13.01
C TRP A 91 8.83 -8.71 13.27
N GLY A 92 9.62 -9.68 12.81
CA GLY A 92 9.27 -11.10 12.88
C GLY A 92 8.33 -11.54 11.77
N GLU A 93 8.20 -10.74 10.71
CA GLU A 93 7.37 -11.09 9.56
C GLU A 93 8.18 -11.88 8.54
N LEU A 94 7.57 -12.93 7.99
CA LEU A 94 8.22 -13.72 6.96
C LEU A 94 8.49 -12.87 5.72
N TYR A 95 9.68 -13.06 5.15
CA TYR A 95 10.05 -12.51 3.86
C TYR A 95 9.37 -13.30 2.76
N ILE A 96 8.13 -12.93 2.48
CA ILE A 96 7.30 -13.52 1.46
C ILE A 96 6.44 -12.44 0.81
N ASP A 97 6.31 -12.50 -0.50
CA ASP A 97 5.44 -11.58 -1.21
C ASP A 97 3.97 -11.93 -0.94
N ARG A 98 3.38 -11.16 -0.02
CA ARG A 98 2.00 -11.33 0.42
C ARG A 98 0.97 -11.08 -0.68
N ARG A 99 1.32 -10.52 -1.85
CA ARG A 99 0.42 -10.46 -3.03
C ARG A 99 0.03 -11.83 -3.53
N PHE A 100 0.93 -12.79 -3.35
CA PHE A 100 0.82 -14.13 -3.90
C PHE A 100 0.47 -15.15 -2.83
N VAL A 101 -0.04 -14.70 -1.69
CA VAL A 101 -0.50 -15.53 -0.59
C VAL A 101 -2.02 -15.40 -0.46
N THR A 102 -2.71 -16.53 -0.35
CA THR A 102 -4.17 -16.58 -0.12
C THR A 102 -4.54 -16.26 1.33
N ASP A 103 -5.81 -15.95 1.60
CA ASP A 103 -6.30 -15.69 2.97
C ASP A 103 -6.10 -16.89 3.90
N GLU A 104 -6.27 -18.12 3.38
CA GLU A 104 -5.98 -19.37 4.10
C GLU A 104 -4.50 -19.50 4.45
N GLU A 105 -3.61 -19.31 3.48
CA GLU A 105 -2.16 -19.38 3.69
C GLU A 105 -1.67 -18.27 4.64
N MET A 106 -2.32 -17.10 4.61
CA MET A 106 -2.04 -16.01 5.57
C MET A 106 -2.33 -16.41 7.02
N LYS A 107 -3.28 -17.32 7.28
CA LYS A 107 -3.52 -17.84 8.65
C LYS A 107 -2.31 -18.63 9.14
N THR A 108 -1.71 -19.45 8.26
CA THR A 108 -0.50 -20.23 8.57
C THR A 108 0.71 -19.31 8.75
N ILE A 109 0.92 -18.33 7.86
CA ILE A 109 1.98 -17.32 8.01
C ILE A 109 1.88 -16.62 9.37
N LYS A 110 0.70 -16.17 9.77
CA LYS A 110 0.51 -15.51 11.08
C LYS A 110 0.88 -16.40 12.26
N LYS A 111 0.65 -17.73 12.18
CA LYS A 111 1.10 -18.68 13.21
C LYS A 111 2.62 -18.77 13.26
N ILE A 112 3.28 -18.82 12.11
CA ILE A 112 4.75 -18.85 12.02
C ILE A 112 5.32 -17.54 12.56
N GLU A 113 4.77 -16.38 12.21
CA GLU A 113 5.22 -15.07 12.70
C GLU A 113 4.99 -14.93 14.21
N ALA A 114 3.93 -15.53 14.77
CA ALA A 114 3.75 -15.62 16.21
C ALA A 114 4.83 -16.51 16.87
N TRP A 115 5.18 -17.63 16.24
CA TRP A 115 6.28 -18.48 16.70
C TRP A 115 7.63 -17.75 16.62
N ILE A 116 7.92 -17.02 15.54
CA ILE A 116 9.15 -16.22 15.40
C ILE A 116 9.24 -15.20 16.53
N ALA A 117 8.16 -14.47 16.82
CA ALA A 117 8.17 -13.49 17.91
C ALA A 117 8.34 -14.11 19.31
N LYS A 118 7.85 -15.34 19.51
CA LYS A 118 8.06 -16.08 20.75
C LYS A 118 9.53 -16.46 20.94
N TRP A 119 10.17 -17.00 19.89
CA TRP A 119 11.49 -17.63 20.00
C TRP A 119 12.67 -16.71 19.67
N PHE A 120 12.43 -15.60 18.96
CA PHE A 120 13.43 -14.61 18.59
C PHE A 120 13.05 -13.21 19.08
N PRO A 121 12.81 -13.01 20.39
CA PRO A 121 12.31 -11.75 20.93
C PRO A 121 13.28 -10.57 20.74
N GLU A 122 14.60 -10.81 20.67
CA GLU A 122 15.58 -9.74 20.42
C GLU A 122 15.59 -9.31 18.95
N GLN A 123 15.47 -10.25 18.01
CA GLN A 123 15.39 -9.97 16.57
C GLN A 123 14.03 -9.34 16.21
N THR A 124 12.98 -9.72 16.93
CA THR A 124 11.63 -9.17 16.78
C THR A 124 11.32 -8.05 17.77
N LYS A 125 12.35 -7.50 18.43
CA LYS A 125 12.19 -6.48 19.46
C LYS A 125 11.42 -5.26 18.97
N LYS A 126 11.45 -4.94 17.67
CA LYS A 126 10.61 -3.86 17.15
C LYS A 126 9.13 -4.14 17.32
N ARG A 127 8.66 -5.40 17.21
CA ARG A 127 7.26 -5.78 17.41
C ARG A 127 6.73 -5.45 18.81
N THR A 128 7.58 -5.52 19.83
CA THR A 128 7.20 -5.32 21.24
C THR A 128 7.57 -3.95 21.78
N THR A 129 8.71 -3.39 21.36
CA THR A 129 9.24 -2.11 21.88
C THR A 129 8.86 -0.90 21.06
N LYS A 130 8.41 -1.10 19.83
CA LYS A 130 7.89 -0.05 18.97
C LYS A 130 6.48 -0.49 18.59
N PRO A 131 5.43 0.27 18.94
CA PRO A 131 4.21 0.16 18.15
C PRO A 131 4.66 0.23 16.69
N ARG A 132 4.16 -0.66 15.82
CA ARG A 132 4.29 -0.41 14.38
C ARG A 132 3.75 0.98 14.22
N LYS A 133 4.63 1.95 13.98
CA LYS A 133 4.20 3.34 13.90
C LYS A 133 3.43 3.37 12.60
N SER A 134 2.11 3.17 12.69
CA SER A 134 1.12 3.72 11.78
C SER A 134 1.14 5.25 11.83
N ALA A 135 2.31 5.84 12.10
CA ALA A 135 2.60 7.24 12.32
C ALA A 135 4.00 7.49 11.73
N GLY A 136 4.07 7.57 10.41
CA GLY A 136 5.03 8.39 9.67
C GLY A 136 4.93 9.85 10.09
N GLY A 137 5.24 10.78 9.18
CA GLY A 137 5.19 12.21 9.52
C GLY A 137 3.80 12.61 10.01
N ALA A 138 3.72 13.54 10.96
CA ALA A 138 2.45 14.06 11.49
C ALA A 138 1.40 13.01 11.95
N GLY A 139 1.82 11.78 12.30
CA GLY A 139 0.91 10.75 12.81
C GLY A 139 0.17 9.92 11.76
N LEU A 140 0.54 10.01 10.48
CA LEU A 140 -0.08 9.26 9.38
C LEU A 140 0.46 7.83 9.26
N PRO A 141 -0.31 6.83 8.81
CA PRO A 141 0.22 5.47 8.59
C PRO A 141 1.44 5.41 7.67
N VAL A 142 2.40 4.56 8.05
CA VAL A 142 3.34 3.97 7.10
C VAL A 142 2.65 2.73 6.55
N PHE A 143 2.36 2.75 5.24
CA PHE A 143 1.68 1.65 4.57
C PHE A 143 2.66 0.56 4.18
N ARG A 144 2.25 -0.70 4.36
CA ARG A 144 3.04 -1.85 3.95
C ARG A 144 3.37 -1.81 2.45
N GLY A 145 4.63 -2.05 2.10
CA GLY A 145 5.16 -1.96 0.74
C GLY A 145 5.48 -0.53 0.27
N PHE A 146 5.22 0.48 1.12
CA PHE A 146 5.44 1.90 0.88
C PHE A 146 6.20 2.57 2.06
N GLU A 147 7.18 1.86 2.61
CA GLU A 147 7.97 2.27 3.78
C GLU A 147 9.11 3.26 3.46
N ASP A 148 9.53 3.34 2.19
CA ASP A 148 10.58 4.26 1.74
C ASP A 148 10.21 5.72 2.00
N LYS A 149 11.17 6.50 2.54
CA LYS A 149 11.01 7.91 2.96
C LYS A 149 10.25 8.79 1.96
N ARG A 150 10.34 8.52 0.66
CA ARG A 150 9.56 9.23 -0.37
C ARG A 150 8.07 9.25 -0.04
N TYR A 151 7.53 8.13 0.43
CA TYR A 151 6.09 8.00 0.70
C TYR A 151 5.63 8.74 1.96
N GLN A 152 6.57 9.15 2.82
CA GLN A 152 6.31 9.88 4.06
C GLN A 152 6.62 11.38 3.91
N ALA A 153 7.29 11.77 2.82
CA ALA A 153 7.74 13.14 2.56
C ALA A 153 6.62 14.19 2.52
N HIS A 154 5.36 13.76 2.40
CA HIS A 154 4.20 14.64 2.29
C HIS A 154 3.24 14.53 3.46
N ASP A 155 3.57 13.74 4.50
CA ASP A 155 2.63 13.42 5.57
C ASP A 155 2.17 14.66 6.36
N GLU A 156 3.07 15.60 6.63
CA GLU A 156 2.74 16.87 7.31
C GLU A 156 1.78 17.74 6.49
N LEU A 157 2.02 17.82 5.18
CA LEU A 157 1.15 18.55 4.26
C LEU A 157 -0.25 17.91 4.22
N ILE A 158 -0.31 16.58 4.15
CA ILE A 158 -1.58 15.85 4.17
C ILE A 158 -2.33 16.13 5.47
N ALA A 159 -1.67 16.01 6.62
CA ALA A 159 -2.28 16.29 7.93
C ALA A 159 -2.85 17.71 8.00
N LYS A 160 -2.07 18.71 7.57
CA LYS A 160 -2.47 20.13 7.51
C LYS A 160 -3.71 20.33 6.64
N LEU A 161 -3.71 19.80 5.42
CA LEU A 161 -4.81 20.02 4.47
C LEU A 161 -6.08 19.27 4.87
N VAL A 162 -5.95 18.07 5.44
CA VAL A 162 -7.10 17.31 5.96
C VAL A 162 -7.72 17.99 7.17
N ALA A 163 -6.92 18.50 8.10
CA ALA A 163 -7.42 19.28 9.23
C ALA A 163 -8.17 20.53 8.75
N ALA A 164 -7.61 21.26 7.78
CA ALA A 164 -8.27 22.42 7.18
C ALA A 164 -9.56 22.07 6.43
N PHE A 165 -9.62 20.93 5.74
CA PHE A 165 -10.83 20.43 5.09
C PHE A 165 -11.92 20.10 6.12
N ASN A 166 -11.58 19.35 7.16
CA ASN A 166 -12.56 18.93 8.17
C ASN A 166 -13.09 20.13 8.98
N ALA A 167 -12.27 21.17 9.19
CA ALA A 167 -12.68 22.41 9.83
C ALA A 167 -13.63 23.28 8.96
N ASP A 168 -13.56 23.18 7.62
CA ASP A 168 -14.38 23.97 6.70
C ASP A 168 -14.90 23.14 5.51
N LYS A 169 -15.65 22.07 5.78
CA LYS A 169 -16.20 21.22 4.71
C LYS A 169 -17.07 22.02 3.73
N LYS A 170 -17.74 23.08 4.19
CA LYS A 170 -18.58 23.96 3.37
C LYS A 170 -17.75 24.68 2.30
N GLY A 171 -16.69 25.38 2.68
CA GLY A 171 -15.86 26.13 1.74
C GLY A 171 -15.11 25.22 0.76
N TRP A 172 -14.72 24.03 1.20
CA TRP A 172 -14.00 23.08 0.35
C TRP A 172 -14.89 22.38 -0.67
N THR A 173 -16.10 21.98 -0.27
CA THR A 173 -17.07 21.35 -1.17
C THR A 173 -17.81 22.37 -2.04
N GLY A 174 -17.87 23.64 -1.61
CA GLY A 174 -18.73 24.66 -2.22
C GLY A 174 -20.21 24.32 -2.05
N GLY A 175 -20.58 23.76 -0.90
CA GLY A 175 -21.95 23.35 -0.55
C GLY A 175 -22.67 24.29 0.41
N THR A 176 -23.89 23.95 0.76
CA THR A 176 -24.61 24.58 1.88
C THR A 176 -24.12 24.02 3.22
N PRO A 177 -24.39 24.67 4.37
CA PRO A 177 -24.09 24.12 5.69
C PRO A 177 -24.70 22.72 5.90
N GLU A 178 -25.92 22.48 5.41
CA GLU A 178 -26.63 21.21 5.54
C GLU A 178 -25.97 20.10 4.71
N GLN A 179 -25.47 20.43 3.52
CA GLN A 179 -24.69 19.49 2.70
C GLN A 179 -23.35 19.19 3.37
N ALA A 180 -22.66 20.21 3.87
CA ALA A 180 -21.36 20.07 4.54
C ALA A 180 -21.44 19.19 5.80
N ALA A 181 -22.51 19.32 6.59
CA ALA A 181 -22.76 18.51 7.78
C ALA A 181 -22.90 17.00 7.48
N LYS A 182 -23.28 16.64 6.24
CA LYS A 182 -23.42 15.25 5.80
C LYS A 182 -22.14 14.66 5.21
N VAL A 183 -21.10 15.47 5.02
CA VAL A 183 -19.81 14.98 4.53
C VAL A 183 -19.04 14.38 5.71
N GLY A 184 -18.79 13.08 5.63
CA GLY A 184 -17.95 12.38 6.61
C GLY A 184 -16.56 12.98 6.69
N ASP A 185 -15.89 12.85 7.83
CA ASP A 185 -14.51 13.34 7.97
C ASP A 185 -13.60 12.66 6.94
N LEU A 186 -12.75 13.47 6.33
CA LEU A 186 -11.65 12.96 5.53
C LEU A 186 -10.54 12.54 6.48
N THR A 187 -9.94 11.37 6.26
CA THR A 187 -8.81 10.92 7.07
C THR A 187 -7.49 11.17 6.34
N PRO A 188 -6.41 11.53 7.06
CA PRO A 188 -5.08 11.62 6.45
C PRO A 188 -4.62 10.31 5.80
N ALA A 189 -4.99 9.17 6.38
CA ALA A 189 -4.74 7.84 5.82
C ALA A 189 -5.38 7.67 4.44
N LEU A 190 -6.62 8.14 4.24
CA LEU A 190 -7.30 8.03 2.94
C LEU A 190 -6.58 8.84 1.85
N VAL A 191 -6.20 10.08 2.15
CA VAL A 191 -5.48 10.94 1.19
C VAL A 191 -4.12 10.35 0.82
N LYS A 192 -3.37 9.85 1.81
CA LYS A 192 -2.08 9.21 1.56
C LYS A 192 -2.23 7.91 0.75
N ALA A 193 -3.23 7.09 1.06
CA ALA A 193 -3.54 5.88 0.28
C ALA A 193 -3.93 6.21 -1.17
N HIS A 194 -4.65 7.31 -1.38
CA HIS A 194 -5.02 7.84 -2.70
C HIS A 194 -3.79 8.32 -3.47
N MET A 195 -2.88 9.07 -2.84
CA MET A 195 -1.59 9.46 -3.46
C MET A 195 -0.77 8.24 -3.91
N ILE A 196 -0.71 7.21 -3.07
CA ILE A 196 -0.02 5.94 -3.39
C ILE A 196 -0.64 5.28 -4.61
N GLU A 197 -1.97 5.21 -4.68
CA GLU A 197 -2.65 4.61 -5.83
C GLU A 197 -2.41 5.41 -7.13
N GLU A 198 -2.37 6.74 -7.04
CA GLU A 198 -2.20 7.62 -8.21
C GLU A 198 -0.75 7.66 -8.74
N SER A 199 0.24 7.71 -7.85
CA SER A 199 1.64 7.98 -8.26
C SER A 199 2.69 7.22 -7.48
N GLY A 200 2.31 6.24 -6.66
CA GLY A 200 3.23 5.46 -5.81
C GLY A 200 4.20 4.55 -6.57
N GLY A 201 4.08 4.39 -7.89
CA GLY A 201 5.02 3.60 -8.69
C GLY A 201 6.48 4.08 -8.62
N ASN A 202 7.42 3.22 -9.05
CA ASN A 202 8.87 3.52 -9.03
C ASN A 202 9.42 4.08 -10.35
N GLY A 203 8.62 4.09 -11.42
CA GLY A 203 9.04 4.64 -12.71
C GLY A 203 9.33 6.14 -12.65
N PRO A 204 10.16 6.69 -13.57
CA PRO A 204 10.51 8.11 -13.59
C PRO A 204 9.29 9.04 -13.58
N ARG A 205 8.24 8.66 -14.32
CA ARG A 205 6.99 9.42 -14.38
C ARG A 205 6.23 9.43 -13.04
N SER A 206 6.17 8.28 -12.36
CA SER A 206 5.56 8.17 -11.04
C SER A 206 6.32 8.98 -10.00
N LYS A 207 7.66 8.92 -10.00
CA LYS A 207 8.52 9.75 -9.13
C LYS A 207 8.32 11.25 -9.37
N ALA A 208 8.26 11.66 -10.63
CA ALA A 208 8.03 13.06 -10.99
C ALA A 208 6.62 13.55 -10.59
N ALA A 209 5.59 12.71 -10.77
CA ALA A 209 4.23 13.01 -10.31
C ALA A 209 4.18 13.09 -8.78
N TRP A 210 4.78 12.14 -8.07
CA TRP A 210 4.82 12.11 -6.61
C TRP A 210 5.32 13.45 -6.02
N ALA A 211 6.36 14.02 -6.62
CA ALA A 211 6.99 15.26 -6.14
C ALA A 211 6.15 16.54 -6.35
N VAL A 212 5.21 16.57 -7.30
CA VAL A 212 4.50 17.80 -7.70
C VAL A 212 2.98 17.65 -7.76
N ASP A 213 2.47 16.58 -8.34
CA ASP A 213 1.03 16.30 -8.47
C ASP A 213 0.75 14.82 -8.13
N PRO A 214 0.91 14.42 -6.86
CA PRO A 214 0.85 13.02 -6.46
C PRO A 214 -0.54 12.40 -6.59
N LEU A 215 -1.59 13.22 -6.70
CA LEU A 215 -2.98 12.80 -6.91
C LEU A 215 -3.41 12.90 -8.39
N GLN A 216 -2.48 13.23 -9.28
CA GLN A 216 -2.66 13.38 -10.72
C GLN A 216 -3.88 14.24 -11.11
N VAL A 217 -4.20 15.27 -10.31
CA VAL A 217 -5.37 16.12 -10.59
C VAL A 217 -5.08 17.13 -11.71
N ASN A 218 -3.81 17.56 -11.85
CA ASN A 218 -3.38 18.63 -12.73
C ASN A 218 -2.70 18.08 -13.99
N VAL A 219 -3.48 17.34 -14.79
CA VAL A 219 -3.01 16.66 -16.00
C VAL A 219 -3.62 17.28 -17.26
N PRO A 220 -2.81 17.69 -18.27
CA PRO A 220 -3.34 18.38 -19.46
C PRO A 220 -4.38 17.57 -20.26
N GLY A 221 -4.15 16.26 -20.37
CA GLY A 221 -5.01 15.34 -21.13
C GLY A 221 -6.31 14.92 -20.41
N ASP A 222 -6.46 15.28 -19.13
CA ASP A 222 -7.67 15.04 -18.33
C ASP A 222 -8.24 16.38 -17.84
N TRP A 223 -8.16 17.42 -18.68
CA TRP A 223 -8.61 18.75 -18.27
C TRP A 223 -10.13 18.90 -18.40
N GLY A 224 -10.77 19.39 -17.34
CA GLY A 224 -12.18 19.82 -17.33
C GLY A 224 -12.31 21.18 -16.63
N VAL A 225 -13.29 21.98 -17.02
CA VAL A 225 -13.52 23.33 -16.48
C VAL A 225 -13.73 23.34 -14.96
N GLU A 226 -14.20 22.23 -14.40
CA GLU A 226 -14.38 22.08 -12.96
C GLU A 226 -13.07 22.05 -12.18
N LYS A 227 -11.93 21.79 -12.83
CA LYS A 227 -10.59 21.89 -12.23
C LYS A 227 -10.19 23.36 -11.96
N GLU A 228 -10.68 24.30 -12.77
CA GLU A 228 -10.50 25.74 -12.52
C GLU A 228 -11.26 26.17 -11.26
N LEU A 229 -12.45 25.60 -11.04
CA LEU A 229 -13.28 25.86 -9.85
C LEU A 229 -12.68 25.35 -8.54
N VAL A 230 -11.59 24.56 -8.58
CA VAL A 230 -10.84 24.14 -7.39
C VAL A 230 -9.48 24.85 -7.25
N GLY A 231 -9.20 25.83 -8.12
CA GLY A 231 -8.00 26.66 -8.07
C GLY A 231 -6.83 26.15 -8.90
N LEU A 232 -7.07 25.31 -9.90
CA LEU A 232 -6.05 24.88 -10.85
C LEU A 232 -6.08 25.74 -12.12
N THR A 233 -4.91 25.93 -12.71
CA THR A 233 -4.77 26.48 -14.06
C THR A 233 -4.38 25.35 -15.00
N LYS A 234 -4.93 25.34 -16.21
CA LYS A 234 -4.63 24.29 -17.19
C LYS A 234 -3.12 24.23 -17.43
N PRO A 235 -2.47 23.10 -17.12
CA PRO A 235 -1.05 22.99 -17.28
C PRO A 235 -0.71 22.70 -18.74
N THR A 236 0.47 23.14 -19.17
CA THR A 236 0.97 22.89 -20.53
C THR A 236 1.55 21.49 -20.66
N LYS A 237 2.12 20.97 -19.56
CA LYS A 237 2.67 19.61 -19.44
C LYS A 237 2.33 19.03 -18.07
N ARG A 238 2.57 17.74 -17.88
CA ARG A 238 2.33 17.08 -16.57
C ARG A 238 3.26 17.65 -15.50
N ASN A 239 2.83 17.54 -14.24
CA ASN A 239 3.63 17.88 -13.04
C ASN A 239 4.00 19.37 -12.98
N GLU A 240 3.03 20.24 -13.25
CA GLU A 240 3.16 21.70 -13.08
C GLU A 240 2.31 22.20 -11.89
N GLY A 241 2.56 23.44 -11.49
CA GLY A 241 1.97 24.04 -10.28
C GLY A 241 2.80 23.73 -9.04
N SER A 242 2.23 23.98 -7.86
CA SER A 242 2.86 23.66 -6.59
C SER A 242 2.22 22.43 -5.96
N LEU A 243 3.03 21.65 -5.24
CA LEU A 243 2.59 20.46 -4.50
C LEU A 243 1.39 20.75 -3.59
N GLU A 244 1.48 21.80 -2.75
CA GLU A 244 0.37 22.16 -1.85
C GLU A 244 -0.91 22.54 -2.63
N ASN A 245 -0.80 23.30 -3.72
CA ASN A 245 -1.98 23.68 -4.51
C ASN A 245 -2.62 22.46 -5.19
N ASN A 246 -1.81 21.58 -5.78
CA ASN A 246 -2.30 20.37 -6.44
C ASN A 246 -3.00 19.43 -5.44
N VAL A 247 -2.40 19.17 -4.27
CA VAL A 247 -3.03 18.32 -3.24
C VAL A 247 -4.31 18.96 -2.68
N ARG A 248 -4.28 20.27 -2.41
CA ARG A 248 -5.47 21.02 -1.96
C ARG A 248 -6.61 20.94 -2.97
N ALA A 249 -6.30 21.17 -4.26
CA ALA A 249 -7.27 21.09 -5.34
C ALA A 249 -7.83 19.67 -5.52
N ALA A 250 -6.99 18.65 -5.41
CA ALA A 250 -7.41 17.25 -5.48
C ALA A 250 -8.40 16.88 -4.36
N ILE A 251 -8.15 17.32 -3.11
CA ILE A 251 -9.10 17.11 -2.00
C ILE A 251 -10.44 17.81 -2.26
N LYS A 252 -10.42 19.07 -2.73
CA LYS A 252 -11.65 19.78 -3.12
C LYS A 252 -12.38 19.01 -4.23
N TYR A 253 -11.67 18.62 -5.28
CA TYR A 253 -12.22 17.91 -6.43
C TYR A 253 -12.84 16.57 -6.01
N LEU A 254 -12.13 15.77 -5.20
CA LEU A 254 -12.63 14.53 -4.61
C LEU A 254 -13.90 14.76 -3.77
N SER A 255 -13.90 15.77 -2.90
CA SER A 255 -15.08 16.07 -2.07
C SER A 255 -16.31 16.41 -2.91
N ARG A 256 -16.13 17.10 -4.05
CA ARG A 256 -17.21 17.40 -5.01
C ARG A 256 -17.65 16.18 -5.81
N LYS A 257 -16.71 15.28 -6.15
CA LYS A 257 -17.04 13.97 -6.75
C LYS A 257 -17.97 13.13 -5.86
N GLY A 258 -17.89 13.30 -4.54
CA GLY A 258 -18.81 12.67 -3.60
C GLY A 258 -20.28 13.07 -3.77
N PHE A 259 -20.58 14.23 -4.37
CA PHE A 259 -21.95 14.66 -4.69
C PHE A 259 -22.39 14.34 -6.13
N GLY A 260 -21.45 13.98 -7.00
CA GLY A 260 -21.74 13.59 -8.38
C GLY A 260 -20.51 13.59 -9.30
N ALA A 261 -20.64 12.96 -10.47
CA ALA A 261 -19.52 12.74 -11.39
C ALA A 261 -18.89 14.03 -11.97
N SER A 262 -19.59 15.16 -11.99
CA SER A 262 -19.08 16.40 -12.61
C SER A 262 -18.05 17.15 -11.76
N ALA A 263 -17.94 16.89 -10.45
CA ALA A 263 -17.12 17.68 -9.51
C ALA A 263 -17.42 19.19 -9.49
N ARG A 264 -18.64 19.59 -9.86
CA ARG A 264 -19.13 20.96 -9.61
C ARG A 264 -19.32 21.20 -8.11
N PRO A 265 -19.33 22.48 -7.66
CA PRO A 265 -19.66 22.81 -6.27
C PRO A 265 -20.95 22.13 -5.82
N ALA A 266 -20.98 21.59 -4.60
CA ALA A 266 -22.13 20.82 -4.10
C ALA A 266 -23.45 21.64 -4.12
N ALA A 267 -23.36 22.96 -3.95
CA ALA A 267 -24.51 23.87 -4.04
C ALA A 267 -25.17 23.88 -5.43
N SER A 268 -24.46 23.49 -6.50
CA SER A 268 -25.07 23.31 -7.84
C SER A 268 -26.03 22.12 -7.92
N ARG A 269 -26.07 21.29 -6.87
CA ARG A 269 -26.98 20.15 -6.70
C ARG A 269 -27.64 20.25 -5.32
N PRO A 270 -28.58 21.20 -5.10
CA PRO A 270 -29.13 21.48 -3.77
C PRO A 270 -29.85 20.28 -3.13
N LYS A 271 -30.38 19.38 -3.95
CA LYS A 271 -31.00 18.10 -3.52
C LYS A 271 -30.03 16.92 -3.51
N GLY A 272 -28.77 17.13 -3.86
CA GLY A 272 -27.74 16.09 -3.91
C GLY A 272 -27.26 15.72 -2.52
N PHE A 273 -27.04 14.42 -2.31
CA PHE A 273 -26.46 13.87 -1.09
C PHE A 273 -24.98 13.54 -1.32
N PHE A 274 -24.22 13.47 -0.24
CA PHE A 274 -22.85 12.96 -0.29
C PHE A 274 -22.91 11.43 -0.26
N ASP A 275 -22.53 10.79 -1.36
CA ASP A 275 -22.65 9.34 -1.52
C ASP A 275 -21.53 8.57 -0.78
N GLY A 276 -20.57 9.30 -0.22
CA GLY A 276 -19.46 8.73 0.53
C GLY A 276 -18.13 8.77 -0.22
N TRP A 277 -17.05 8.52 0.53
CA TRP A 277 -15.69 8.59 -0.01
C TRP A 277 -15.38 7.50 -1.04
N LEU A 278 -15.98 6.32 -0.91
CA LEU A 278 -15.81 5.23 -1.89
C LEU A 278 -16.33 5.66 -3.27
N ASP A 279 -17.55 6.20 -3.34
CA ASP A 279 -18.11 6.68 -4.61
C ASP A 279 -17.42 7.94 -5.14
N ALA A 280 -16.94 8.81 -4.24
CA ALA A 280 -16.08 9.92 -4.63
C ALA A 280 -14.81 9.44 -5.37
N LEU A 281 -14.13 8.42 -4.85
CA LEU A 281 -12.93 7.83 -5.46
C LEU A 281 -13.23 7.17 -6.80
N ARG A 282 -14.33 6.41 -6.92
CA ARG A 282 -14.77 5.82 -8.19
C ARG A 282 -14.94 6.89 -9.27
N ARG A 283 -15.59 8.00 -8.92
CA ARG A 283 -15.87 9.12 -9.82
C ARG A 283 -14.66 10.02 -10.08
N TYR A 284 -13.69 10.02 -9.16
CA TYR A 284 -12.43 10.73 -9.32
C TYR A 284 -11.62 10.13 -10.47
N ASN A 285 -11.44 8.80 -10.46
CA ASN A 285 -10.76 8.11 -11.55
C ASN A 285 -11.61 8.04 -12.82
N GLY A 286 -12.90 7.71 -12.69
CA GLY A 286 -13.89 7.77 -13.78
C GLY A 286 -13.75 6.72 -14.88
N ARG A 287 -12.72 5.86 -14.89
CA ARG A 287 -12.52 4.84 -15.92
C ARG A 287 -13.58 3.74 -15.84
N ARG A 288 -14.10 3.36 -17.01
CA ARG A 288 -15.11 2.30 -17.19
C ARG A 288 -14.57 1.07 -17.93
N ASP A 289 -13.26 1.00 -18.14
CA ASP A 289 -12.62 -0.19 -18.67
C ASP A 289 -12.87 -1.37 -17.72
N ARG A 290 -13.13 -2.55 -18.28
CA ARG A 290 -13.23 -3.79 -17.51
C ARG A 290 -11.85 -4.27 -17.09
N THR A 291 -11.77 -4.80 -15.88
CA THR A 291 -10.58 -5.47 -15.35
C THR A 291 -10.61 -6.96 -15.65
N ASP A 292 -9.51 -7.66 -15.41
CA ASP A 292 -9.44 -9.12 -15.54
C ASP A 292 -10.33 -9.88 -14.54
N THR A 293 -10.86 -9.18 -13.53
CA THR A 293 -11.88 -9.69 -12.60
C THR A 293 -13.31 -9.36 -13.04
N ASP A 294 -13.50 -8.85 -14.27
CA ASP A 294 -14.77 -8.37 -14.84
C ASP A 294 -15.42 -7.21 -14.05
N ARG A 295 -14.63 -6.50 -13.24
CA ARG A 295 -15.06 -5.30 -12.53
C ARG A 295 -14.69 -4.05 -13.32
N TYR A 296 -15.27 -2.90 -12.99
CA TYR A 296 -14.78 -1.64 -13.55
C TYR A 296 -13.47 -1.23 -12.87
N TYR A 297 -12.54 -0.68 -13.65
CA TYR A 297 -11.28 -0.16 -13.13
C TYR A 297 -11.48 0.80 -11.95
N SER A 298 -12.45 1.72 -12.07
CA SER A 298 -12.77 2.68 -11.01
C SER A 298 -13.24 2.03 -9.71
N ASP A 299 -13.86 0.85 -9.76
CA ASP A 299 -14.29 0.11 -8.58
C ASP A 299 -13.10 -0.52 -7.85
N GLU A 300 -12.21 -1.20 -8.58
CA GLU A 300 -10.99 -1.77 -7.99
C GLU A 300 -10.06 -0.69 -7.43
N TYR A 301 -9.91 0.42 -8.16
CA TYR A 301 -9.16 1.59 -7.73
C TYR A 301 -9.66 2.12 -6.38
N ALA A 302 -10.97 2.33 -6.24
CA ALA A 302 -11.55 2.86 -5.02
C ALA A 302 -11.44 1.87 -3.85
N ASP A 303 -11.71 0.58 -4.11
CA ASP A 303 -11.61 -0.47 -3.10
C ASP A 303 -10.18 -0.62 -2.56
N LYS A 304 -9.16 -0.54 -3.43
CA LYS A 304 -7.75 -0.62 -3.01
C LYS A 304 -7.35 0.54 -2.11
N ILE A 305 -7.75 1.77 -2.46
CA ILE A 305 -7.51 2.96 -1.62
C ILE A 305 -8.18 2.78 -0.26
N MET A 306 -9.44 2.37 -0.23
CA MET A 306 -10.18 2.14 1.02
C MET A 306 -9.57 1.02 1.86
N LYS A 307 -9.18 -0.09 1.24
CA LYS A 307 -8.51 -1.22 1.90
C LYS A 307 -7.19 -0.78 2.53
N ARG A 308 -6.35 -0.09 1.75
CA ARG A 308 -5.05 0.43 2.23
C ARG A 308 -5.24 1.41 3.38
N ALA A 309 -6.18 2.36 3.27
CA ALA A 309 -6.45 3.34 4.31
C ALA A 309 -7.01 2.73 5.61
N LYS A 310 -7.80 1.66 5.52
CA LYS A 310 -8.41 0.96 6.66
C LYS A 310 -7.43 0.05 7.39
N ASP A 311 -6.55 -0.62 6.65
CA ASP A 311 -5.59 -1.58 7.19
C ASP A 311 -4.18 -1.27 6.66
N PRO A 312 -3.42 -0.39 7.33
CA PRO A 312 -2.09 -0.03 6.89
C PRO A 312 -1.07 -1.17 6.88
N ASP A 313 -1.34 -2.25 7.62
CA ASP A 313 -0.50 -3.43 7.73
C ASP A 313 -0.73 -4.44 6.59
N ALA A 314 -1.84 -4.29 5.86
CA ALA A 314 -2.11 -5.06 4.66
C ALA A 314 -1.38 -4.46 3.46
N PHE A 315 -0.61 -5.30 2.75
CA PHE A 315 -0.06 -4.89 1.47
C PHE A 315 -1.18 -4.84 0.43
N VAL A 316 -1.30 -3.71 -0.26
CA VAL A 316 -2.26 -3.52 -1.36
C VAL A 316 -1.49 -3.02 -2.59
N PRO A 317 -1.37 -3.81 -3.67
CA PRO A 317 -0.64 -3.40 -4.87
C PRO A 317 -1.39 -2.32 -5.66
N ILE A 318 -0.65 -1.40 -6.29
CA ILE A 318 -1.22 -0.32 -7.13
C ILE A 318 -1.71 -0.85 -8.50
N GLU A 319 -1.21 -2.00 -8.96
CA GLU A 319 -1.50 -2.51 -10.31
C GLU A 319 -2.95 -3.01 -10.46
N ILE A 320 -3.71 -2.45 -11.39
CA ILE A 320 -5.02 -2.94 -11.82
C ILE A 320 -4.90 -3.48 -13.24
N LYS A 321 -5.23 -4.76 -13.42
CA LYS A 321 -5.15 -5.44 -14.71
C LYS A 321 -6.43 -5.21 -15.51
N LEU A 322 -6.31 -4.79 -16.76
CA LEU A 322 -7.45 -4.68 -17.67
C LEU A 322 -7.82 -6.05 -18.25
N ALA A 323 -9.10 -6.25 -18.54
CA ALA A 323 -9.57 -7.35 -19.38
C ALA A 323 -8.85 -7.28 -20.73
N LYS A 324 -8.42 -8.43 -21.24
CA LYS A 324 -7.79 -8.54 -22.56
C LYS A 324 -8.84 -8.52 -23.67
#